data_AF-A0A932ARH6-F1
#
_entry.id   AF-A0A932ARH6-F1
#
_cell.length_a   1.000
_cell.length_b   1.000
_cell.length_c   1.000
_cell.angle_alpha   90.00
_cell.angle_beta   90.00
_cell.angle_gamma   90.00
#
_symmetry.space_group_name_H-M   'P 1'
#
loop_
_entity.id
_entity.type
_entity.pdbx_description
1 polymer ?
#
loop_
_entity_poly.entity_id
_entity_poly.type
_entity_poly.pdbx_seq_one_letter_code
_entity_poly.pdbx_strand_id
1 'polypeptide(L)'
;MADLVPTTPYRDLTVAEVARVARTSPATFYQYFPDVEAAVVELAEDVADAGAARLVAQVRRTAWHGPDGYAGVLALVDEILAFWDEHQAVLRIIDLATAEGNHRFSEVRNRLIGELAAGLAAAVRVAQSAGQVPADVSARSVAGVVAAMLAHVAGHRLGAELWGVRTADLRTTMARTLYWSVTGRHVSPPPPRRSSRR
;
A
#
# COMPACT_ATOMS: atom_id res chain seq x y z
N MET A 1 11.45 15.82 -9.48
CA MET A 1 11.30 14.38 -9.79
C MET A 1 9.86 13.92 -9.67
N ALA A 2 9.18 14.17 -8.53
CA ALA A 2 7.77 13.83 -8.33
C ALA A 2 6.83 14.35 -9.44
N ASP A 3 7.11 15.53 -10.01
CA ASP A 3 6.28 16.11 -11.09
C ASP A 3 6.56 15.52 -12.50
N LEU A 4 7.69 14.84 -12.70
CA LEU A 4 8.13 14.33 -14.01
C LEU A 4 7.75 12.85 -14.21
N VAL A 5 7.86 12.06 -13.14
CA VAL A 5 7.55 10.62 -13.12
C VAL A 5 6.13 10.26 -13.59
N PRO A 6 5.09 11.09 -13.38
CA PRO A 6 3.75 10.79 -13.90
C PRO A 6 3.61 10.89 -15.42
N THR A 7 4.46 11.65 -16.10
CA THR A 7 4.29 12.00 -17.53
C THR A 7 5.40 11.48 -18.43
N THR A 8 6.55 11.11 -17.87
CA THR A 8 7.69 10.58 -18.63
C THR A 8 8.12 9.24 -18.04
N PRO A 9 8.31 8.19 -18.88
CA PRO A 9 8.90 6.94 -18.41
C PRO A 9 10.21 7.21 -17.71
N TYR A 10 10.42 6.63 -16.53
CA TYR A 10 11.59 6.93 -15.71
C TYR A 10 12.93 6.75 -16.47
N ARG A 11 13.01 5.75 -17.35
CA ARG A 11 14.20 5.49 -18.18
C ARG A 11 14.51 6.57 -19.21
N ASP A 12 13.50 7.37 -19.57
CA ASP A 12 13.64 8.44 -20.56
C ASP A 12 13.95 9.78 -19.90
N LEU A 13 13.96 9.84 -18.56
CA LEU A 13 14.28 11.06 -17.83
C LEU A 13 15.75 11.43 -18.00
N THR A 14 16.00 12.67 -18.42
CA THR A 14 17.37 13.20 -18.54
C THR A 14 17.72 14.14 -17.39
N VAL A 15 19.00 14.20 -17.02
CA VAL A 15 19.50 15.16 -16.01
C VAL A 15 19.14 16.60 -16.37
N ALA A 16 19.18 16.95 -17.66
CA ALA A 16 18.82 18.28 -18.14
C ALA A 16 17.35 18.62 -17.82
N GLU A 17 16.43 17.68 -18.02
CA GLU A 17 15.01 17.89 -17.69
C GLU A 17 14.77 17.98 -16.19
N VAL A 18 15.44 17.12 -15.41
CA VAL A 18 15.36 17.15 -13.94
C VAL A 18 15.85 18.50 -13.42
N ALA A 19 17.02 18.94 -13.87
CA ALA A 19 17.60 20.22 -13.48
C ALA A 19 16.68 21.40 -13.87
N ARG A 20 16.11 21.36 -15.08
CA ARG A 20 15.17 22.37 -15.56
C ARG A 20 13.92 22.46 -14.68
N VAL A 21 13.29 21.33 -14.35
CA VAL A 21 12.08 21.31 -13.49
C VAL A 21 12.42 21.74 -12.06
N ALA A 22 13.55 21.28 -11.54
CA ALA A 22 14.03 21.68 -10.21
C ALA A 22 14.57 23.12 -10.15
N ARG A 23 14.58 23.86 -11.28
CA ARG A 23 15.15 25.21 -11.41
C ARG A 23 16.59 25.30 -10.90
N THR A 24 17.39 24.30 -11.25
CA THR A 24 18.80 24.16 -10.87
C THR A 24 19.66 23.82 -12.10
N SER A 25 20.97 23.67 -11.91
CA SER A 25 21.89 23.28 -12.98
C SER A 25 22.16 21.77 -13.00
N PRO A 26 22.52 21.17 -14.15
CA PRO A 26 23.02 19.80 -14.20
C PRO A 26 24.22 19.56 -13.26
N ALA A 27 25.10 20.55 -13.11
CA ALA A 27 26.23 20.45 -12.19
C ALA A 27 25.74 20.32 -10.73
N THR A 28 24.71 21.07 -10.34
CA THR A 28 24.09 20.95 -9.02
C THR A 28 23.42 19.59 -8.85
N PHE A 29 22.78 19.03 -9.87
CA PHE A 29 22.23 17.68 -9.80
C PHE A 29 23.31 16.65 -9.46
N TYR A 30 24.44 16.68 -10.17
CA TYR A 30 25.56 15.75 -9.96
C TYR A 30 26.27 15.91 -8.62
N GLN A 31 26.03 17.00 -7.88
CA GLN A 31 26.50 17.13 -6.50
C GLN A 31 25.75 16.20 -5.53
N TYR A 32 24.50 15.84 -5.85
CA TYR A 32 23.65 15.02 -4.99
C TYR A 32 23.49 13.59 -5.52
N PHE A 33 23.35 13.43 -6.84
CA PHE A 33 23.06 12.14 -7.44
C PHE A 33 24.03 11.82 -8.57
N PRO A 34 24.60 10.60 -8.61
CA PRO A 34 25.49 10.18 -9.70
C PRO A 34 24.75 10.08 -11.04
N ASP A 35 23.46 9.73 -11.02
CA ASP A 35 22.61 9.57 -12.19
C ASP A 35 21.12 9.75 -11.81
N VAL A 36 20.25 9.68 -12.82
CA VAL A 36 18.80 9.79 -12.65
C VAL A 36 18.24 8.59 -11.88
N GLU A 37 18.85 7.41 -12.00
CA GLU A 37 18.42 6.22 -11.25
C GLU A 37 18.53 6.43 -9.75
N ALA A 38 19.70 6.89 -9.30
CA ALA A 38 19.93 7.19 -7.89
C ALA A 38 18.93 8.23 -7.38
N ALA A 39 18.63 9.29 -8.14
CA ALA A 39 17.63 10.27 -7.76
C ALA A 39 16.21 9.71 -7.66
N VAL A 40 15.87 8.70 -8.46
CA VAL A 40 14.54 8.05 -8.44
C VAL A 40 14.44 7.01 -7.34
N VAL A 41 15.53 6.29 -7.04
CA VAL A 41 15.60 5.44 -5.84
C VAL A 41 15.33 6.30 -4.62
N GLU A 42 16.01 7.43 -4.46
CA GLU A 42 15.82 8.32 -3.30
C GLU A 42 14.38 8.85 -3.19
N LEU A 43 13.76 9.25 -4.31
CA LEU A 43 12.33 9.58 -4.33
C LEU A 43 11.44 8.39 -3.91
N ALA A 44 11.78 7.18 -4.35
CA ALA A 44 11.06 5.97 -4.00
C ALA A 44 11.22 5.62 -2.50
N GLU A 45 12.40 5.86 -1.93
CA GLU A 45 12.66 5.72 -0.49
C GLU A 45 11.82 6.70 0.33
N ASP A 46 11.81 7.98 -0.04
CA ASP A 46 11.00 8.99 0.63
C ASP A 46 9.51 8.63 0.64
N VAL A 47 8.98 8.19 -0.52
CA VAL A 47 7.59 7.74 -0.65
C VAL A 47 7.31 6.50 0.20
N ALA A 48 8.23 5.53 0.19
CA ALA A 48 8.10 4.30 0.97
C ALA A 48 8.13 4.57 2.47
N ASP A 49 9.03 5.43 2.95
CA ASP A 49 9.17 5.75 4.37
C ASP A 49 7.97 6.56 4.88
N ALA A 50 7.55 7.59 4.14
CA ALA A 50 6.35 8.35 4.46
C ALA A 50 5.09 7.46 4.47
N GLY A 51 4.97 6.58 3.48
CA GLY A 51 3.89 5.61 3.37
C GLY A 51 3.86 4.61 4.51
N ALA A 52 5.00 3.98 4.80
CA ALA A 52 5.13 3.03 5.89
C ALA A 52 4.74 3.65 7.23
N ALA A 53 5.26 4.85 7.54
CA ALA A 53 4.93 5.55 8.77
C ALA A 53 3.43 5.86 8.87
N ARG A 54 2.82 6.38 7.80
CA ARG A 54 1.39 6.71 7.70
C ARG A 54 0.50 5.48 7.90
N LEU A 55 0.80 4.39 7.20
CA LEU A 55 0.02 3.15 7.25
C LEU A 55 0.16 2.42 8.58
N VAL A 56 1.38 2.34 9.14
CA VAL A 56 1.61 1.77 10.47
C VAL A 56 0.88 2.57 11.55
N ALA A 57 0.89 3.91 11.46
CA ALA A 57 0.11 4.74 12.37
C ALA A 57 -1.39 4.47 12.25
N GLN A 58 -1.91 4.27 11.04
CA GLN A 58 -3.31 3.90 10.82
C GLN A 58 -3.65 2.51 11.39
N VAL A 59 -2.78 1.51 11.21
CA VAL A 59 -2.94 0.18 11.81
C VAL A 59 -3.03 0.26 13.33
N ARG A 60 -2.20 1.10 13.97
CA ARG A 60 -2.21 1.29 15.43
C ARG A 60 -3.49 1.97 15.93
N ARG A 61 -4.06 2.91 15.15
CA ARG A 61 -5.32 3.58 15.48
C ARG A 61 -6.55 2.72 15.21
N THR A 62 -6.41 1.70 14.38
CA THR A 62 -7.52 0.83 14.00
C THR A 62 -8.03 0.06 15.21
N ALA A 63 -9.28 0.30 15.60
CA ALA A 63 -9.99 -0.59 16.49
C ALA A 63 -10.23 -1.92 15.74
N TRP A 64 -9.62 -3.01 16.19
CA TRP A 64 -9.79 -4.33 15.60
C TRP A 64 -10.98 -5.11 16.20
N HIS A 65 -11.50 -4.63 17.33
CA HIS A 65 -12.52 -5.30 18.13
C HIS A 65 -13.67 -4.36 18.51
N GLY A 66 -14.74 -4.95 19.03
CA GLY A 66 -15.92 -4.21 19.45
C GLY A 66 -16.83 -3.78 18.29
N PRO A 67 -17.88 -3.00 18.58
CA PRO A 67 -18.87 -2.56 17.59
C PRO A 67 -18.26 -1.80 16.40
N ASP A 68 -17.18 -1.06 16.65
CA ASP A 68 -16.51 -0.23 15.64
C ASP A 68 -15.38 -0.96 14.90
N GLY A 69 -15.15 -2.25 15.21
CA GLY A 69 -14.01 -3.00 14.70
C GLY A 69 -13.93 -3.02 13.17
N TYR A 70 -15.07 -3.28 12.51
CA TYR A 70 -15.11 -3.30 11.05
C TYR A 70 -15.04 -1.90 10.43
N ALA A 71 -15.57 -0.88 11.09
CA ALA A 71 -15.47 0.50 10.63
C ALA A 71 -14.00 0.99 10.67
N GLY A 72 -13.24 0.61 11.69
CA GLY A 72 -11.81 0.86 11.76
C GLY A 72 -11.04 0.22 10.60
N VAL A 73 -11.34 -1.04 10.29
CA VAL A 73 -10.70 -1.74 9.15
C VAL A 73 -11.06 -1.12 7.81
N LEU A 74 -12.30 -0.66 7.63
CA LEU A 74 -12.70 0.11 6.45
C LEU A 74 -11.86 1.38 6.28
N ALA A 75 -11.65 2.13 7.37
CA ALA A 75 -10.81 3.33 7.34
C ALA A 75 -9.33 3.02 7.06
N LEU A 76 -8.81 1.87 7.49
CA LEU A 76 -7.47 1.40 7.12
C LEU A 76 -7.38 1.05 5.63
N VAL A 77 -8.39 0.38 5.08
CA VAL A 77 -8.43 0.09 3.64
C VAL A 77 -8.53 1.37 2.81
N ASP A 78 -9.32 2.36 3.24
CA ASP A 78 -9.39 3.66 2.58
C ASP A 78 -8.03 4.35 2.57
N GLU A 79 -7.30 4.30 3.69
CA GLU A 79 -5.96 4.87 3.80
C GLU A 79 -4.98 4.20 2.84
N ILE A 80 -5.02 2.88 2.72
CA ILE A 80 -4.22 2.11 1.76
C ILE A 80 -4.58 2.53 0.33
N LEU A 81 -5.86 2.54 -0.03
CA LEU A 81 -6.28 2.92 -1.38
C LEU A 81 -5.90 4.35 -1.73
N ALA A 82 -5.99 5.28 -0.78
CA ALA A 82 -5.61 6.68 -0.95
C ALA A 82 -4.10 6.85 -1.13
N PHE A 83 -3.28 6.18 -0.29
CA PHE A 83 -1.83 6.23 -0.42
C PHE A 83 -1.35 5.71 -1.78
N TRP A 84 -1.91 4.60 -2.26
CA TRP A 84 -1.55 4.05 -3.57
C TRP A 84 -1.98 4.97 -4.72
N ASP A 85 -3.15 5.61 -4.61
CA ASP A 85 -3.65 6.56 -5.62
C ASP A 85 -2.77 7.82 -5.70
N GLU A 86 -2.41 8.37 -4.54
CA GLU A 86 -1.56 9.55 -4.38
C GLU A 86 -0.16 9.34 -4.97
N HIS A 87 0.44 8.16 -4.74
CA HIS A 87 1.83 7.86 -5.13
C HIS A 87 1.95 6.89 -6.32
N GLN A 88 0.87 6.70 -7.07
CA GLN A 88 0.76 5.67 -8.12
C GLN A 88 1.93 5.65 -9.11
N ALA A 89 2.47 6.81 -9.48
CA ALA A 89 3.51 6.90 -10.50
C ALA A 89 4.86 6.36 -10.00
N VAL A 90 5.22 6.70 -8.75
CA VAL A 90 6.44 6.20 -8.11
C VAL A 90 6.31 4.72 -7.77
N LEU A 91 5.15 4.30 -7.25
CA LEU A 91 4.88 2.89 -6.93
C LEU A 91 4.93 1.99 -8.17
N ARG A 92 4.46 2.46 -9.33
CA ARG A 92 4.61 1.73 -10.60
C ARG A 92 6.07 1.58 -11.04
N ILE A 93 6.90 2.60 -10.81
CA ILE A 93 8.34 2.49 -11.10
C ILE A 93 8.96 1.43 -10.19
N ILE A 94 8.65 1.45 -8.89
CA ILE A 94 9.14 0.45 -7.94
C ILE A 94 8.77 -0.95 -8.41
N ASP A 95 7.49 -1.21 -8.71
CA ASP A 95 7.04 -2.54 -9.15
C ASP A 95 7.70 -2.98 -10.47
N LEU A 96 7.83 -2.07 -11.45
CA LEU A 96 8.50 -2.37 -12.73
C LEU A 96 9.98 -2.69 -12.53
N ALA A 97 10.71 -1.84 -11.83
CA ALA A 97 12.15 -2.00 -11.62
C ALA A 97 12.46 -3.24 -10.76
N THR A 98 11.61 -3.57 -9.79
CA THR A 98 11.67 -4.84 -9.05
C THR A 98 11.47 -6.03 -9.98
N ALA A 99 10.48 -5.99 -10.88
CA ALA A 99 10.23 -7.08 -11.83
C ALA A 99 11.40 -7.29 -12.81
N GLU A 100 12.16 -6.24 -13.11
CA GLU A 100 13.37 -6.29 -13.94
C GLU A 100 14.64 -6.70 -13.16
N GLY A 101 14.53 -6.94 -11.86
CA GLY A 101 15.62 -7.43 -11.02
C GLY A 101 16.49 -6.35 -10.38
N ASN A 102 16.05 -5.08 -10.35
CA ASN A 102 16.78 -4.03 -9.65
C ASN A 102 16.62 -4.20 -8.13
N HIS A 103 17.73 -4.55 -7.46
CA HIS A 103 17.75 -4.85 -6.03
C HIS A 103 17.43 -3.63 -5.16
N ARG A 104 17.84 -2.42 -5.57
CA ARG A 104 17.58 -1.19 -4.80
C ARG A 104 16.08 -0.93 -4.67
N PHE A 105 15.35 -0.99 -5.78
CA PHE A 105 13.88 -0.88 -5.75
C PHE A 105 13.21 -2.05 -5.02
N SER A 106 13.78 -3.25 -5.10
CA SER A 106 13.29 -4.41 -4.35
C SER A 106 13.40 -4.20 -2.83
N GLU A 107 14.48 -3.58 -2.35
CA GLU A 107 14.65 -3.20 -0.94
C GLU A 107 13.63 -2.15 -0.51
N VAL A 108 13.39 -1.12 -1.34
CA VAL A 108 12.34 -0.11 -1.10
C VAL A 108 10.96 -0.76 -0.96
N ARG A 109 10.60 -1.64 -1.91
CA ARG A 109 9.32 -2.36 -1.89
C ARG A 109 9.19 -3.25 -0.65
N ASN A 110 10.23 -4.00 -0.32
CA ASN A 110 10.24 -4.90 0.83
C ASN A 110 10.12 -4.14 2.14
N ARG A 111 10.74 -2.97 2.27
CA ARG A 111 10.59 -2.08 3.44
C ARG A 111 9.15 -1.60 3.59
N LEU A 112 8.56 -1.03 2.54
CA LEU A 112 7.17 -0.53 2.59
C LEU A 112 6.17 -1.63 2.99
N ILE A 113 6.24 -2.79 2.35
CA ILE A 113 5.31 -3.91 2.63
C ILE A 113 5.63 -4.57 3.98
N GLY A 114 6.93 -4.67 4.32
CA GLY A 114 7.40 -5.26 5.56
C GLY A 114 6.93 -4.51 6.80
N GLU A 115 6.97 -3.17 6.77
CA GLU A 115 6.48 -2.33 7.88
C GLU A 115 4.96 -2.46 8.08
N LEU A 116 4.18 -2.42 7.00
CA LEU A 116 2.74 -2.68 7.05
C LEU A 116 2.45 -4.08 7.63
N ALA A 117 3.15 -5.10 7.14
CA ALA A 117 3.02 -6.47 7.62
C ALA A 117 3.41 -6.59 9.10
N ALA A 118 4.43 -5.88 9.57
CA ALA A 118 4.84 -5.88 10.97
C ALA A 118 3.73 -5.31 11.88
N GLY A 119 3.11 -4.19 11.46
CA GLY A 119 1.96 -3.61 12.15
C GLY A 119 0.77 -4.57 12.21
N LEU A 120 0.41 -5.18 11.08
CA LEU A 120 -0.69 -6.15 11.02
C LEU A 120 -0.40 -7.42 11.85
N ALA A 121 0.85 -7.89 11.87
CA ALA A 121 1.24 -9.04 12.69
C ALA A 121 1.07 -8.75 14.18
N ALA A 122 1.27 -7.50 14.62
CA ALA A 122 0.98 -7.11 16.01
C ALA A 122 -0.52 -7.23 16.32
N ALA A 123 -1.40 -6.80 15.41
CA ALA A 123 -2.84 -6.95 15.57
C ALA A 123 -3.27 -8.43 15.60
N VAL A 124 -2.69 -9.29 14.74
CA VAL A 124 -2.94 -10.74 14.76
C VAL A 124 -2.55 -11.35 16.12
N ARG A 125 -1.40 -11.00 16.68
CA ARG A 125 -0.97 -11.51 18.00
C ARG A 125 -1.92 -11.11 19.11
N VAL A 126 -2.51 -9.91 19.05
CA VAL A 126 -3.56 -9.51 19.99
C VAL A 126 -4.78 -10.42 19.86
N ALA A 127 -5.24 -10.70 18.64
CA ALA A 127 -6.34 -11.63 18.40
C ALA A 127 -6.03 -13.08 18.88
N GLN A 128 -4.78 -13.53 18.73
CA GLN A 128 -4.31 -14.81 19.26
C GLN A 128 -4.36 -14.85 20.80
N SER A 129 -3.90 -13.78 21.47
CA SER A 129 -3.98 -13.70 22.94
C SER A 129 -5.42 -13.73 23.47
N ALA A 130 -6.38 -13.31 22.65
CA ALA A 130 -7.81 -13.37 22.93
C ALA A 130 -8.49 -14.68 22.49
N GLY A 131 -7.72 -15.67 22.00
CA GLY A 131 -8.23 -16.96 21.54
C GLY A 131 -9.05 -16.92 20.24
N GLN A 132 -8.96 -15.83 19.48
CA GLN A 132 -9.77 -15.63 18.26
C GLN A 132 -9.06 -16.16 17.00
N VAL A 133 -7.73 -16.21 17.04
CA VAL A 133 -6.88 -16.80 16.01
C VAL A 133 -6.05 -17.92 16.66
N PRO A 134 -5.93 -19.11 16.04
CA PRO A 134 -5.12 -20.20 16.57
C PRO A 134 -3.65 -19.80 16.78
N ALA A 135 -3.03 -20.28 17.87
CA ALA A 135 -1.67 -19.93 18.24
C ALA A 135 -0.58 -20.57 17.35
N ASP A 136 -0.92 -21.66 16.67
CA ASP A 136 -0.06 -22.36 15.71
C ASP A 136 0.01 -21.66 14.33
N VAL A 137 -0.90 -20.73 14.06
CA VAL A 137 -0.85 -19.90 12.85
C VAL A 137 0.24 -18.83 12.99
N SER A 138 1.11 -18.75 11.99
CA SER A 138 2.17 -17.73 11.95
C SER A 138 1.60 -16.33 11.67
N ALA A 139 1.53 -15.49 12.71
CA ALA A 139 1.06 -14.11 12.61
C ALA A 139 1.81 -13.28 11.56
N ARG A 140 3.13 -13.51 11.42
CA ARG A 140 3.95 -12.83 10.41
C ARG A 140 3.59 -13.29 8.99
N SER A 141 3.30 -14.58 8.79
CA SER A 141 2.92 -15.10 7.47
C SER A 141 1.54 -14.60 7.05
N VAL A 142 0.56 -14.62 7.96
CA VAL A 142 -0.78 -14.04 7.72
C VAL A 142 -0.65 -12.57 7.33
N ALA A 143 0.07 -11.79 8.12
CA ALA A 143 0.23 -10.37 7.87
C ALA A 143 0.98 -10.08 6.56
N GLY A 144 2.02 -10.85 6.24
CA GLY A 144 2.77 -10.71 4.99
C GLY A 144 1.92 -10.99 3.76
N VAL A 145 1.14 -12.07 3.77
CA VAL A 145 0.22 -12.42 2.68
C VAL A 145 -0.84 -11.33 2.49
N VAL A 146 -1.46 -10.87 3.57
CA VAL A 146 -2.51 -9.85 3.51
C VAL A 146 -1.94 -8.50 3.06
N ALA A 147 -0.79 -8.08 3.57
CA ALA A 147 -0.15 -6.83 3.15
C ALA A 147 0.21 -6.85 1.66
N ALA A 148 0.79 -7.95 1.17
CA ALA A 148 1.11 -8.12 -0.24
C ALA A 148 -0.14 -8.10 -1.13
N MET A 149 -1.21 -8.80 -0.71
CA MET A 149 -2.50 -8.80 -1.41
C MET A 149 -3.10 -7.39 -1.48
N LEU A 150 -3.15 -6.67 -0.35
CA LEU A 150 -3.73 -5.32 -0.29
C LEU A 150 -2.95 -4.34 -1.19
N ALA A 151 -1.62 -4.37 -1.13
CA ALA A 151 -0.76 -3.56 -1.98
C ALA A 151 -0.95 -3.87 -3.47
N HIS A 152 -1.00 -5.16 -3.83
CA HIS A 152 -1.22 -5.58 -5.21
C HIS A 152 -2.57 -5.08 -5.73
N VAL A 153 -3.65 -5.30 -4.96
CA VAL A 153 -5.00 -4.85 -5.34
C VAL A 153 -5.08 -3.32 -5.46
N ALA A 154 -4.46 -2.58 -4.54
CA ALA A 154 -4.43 -1.12 -4.57
C ALA A 154 -3.67 -0.58 -5.79
N GLY A 155 -2.57 -1.23 -6.19
CA GLY A 155 -1.81 -0.87 -7.39
C GLY A 155 -2.49 -1.22 -8.72
N HIS A 156 -3.49 -2.11 -8.71
CA HIS A 156 -4.13 -2.65 -9.92
C HIS A 156 -5.64 -2.33 -10.02
N ARG A 157 -6.10 -1.24 -9.39
CA ARG A 157 -7.53 -0.86 -9.37
C ARG A 157 -8.13 -0.68 -10.77
N LEU A 158 -7.43 0.00 -11.67
CA LEU A 158 -7.87 0.17 -13.07
C LEU A 158 -8.00 -1.19 -13.77
N GLY A 159 -7.09 -2.12 -13.47
CA GLY A 159 -7.17 -3.50 -13.92
C GLY A 159 -8.46 -4.16 -13.45
N ALA A 160 -8.81 -4.05 -12.17
CA ALA A 160 -10.06 -4.63 -11.64
C ALA A 160 -11.33 -4.03 -12.27
N GLU A 161 -11.33 -2.73 -12.58
CA GLU A 161 -12.46 -2.07 -13.25
C GLU A 161 -12.72 -2.62 -14.66
N LEU A 162 -11.66 -3.00 -15.39
CA LEU A 162 -11.79 -3.66 -16.70
C LEU A 162 -12.49 -5.03 -16.62
N TRP A 163 -12.46 -5.68 -15.45
CA TRP A 163 -13.17 -6.94 -15.18
C TRP A 163 -14.58 -6.68 -14.60
N GLY A 164 -15.05 -5.44 -14.61
CA GLY A 164 -16.37 -5.04 -14.12
C GLY A 164 -16.48 -4.92 -12.59
N VAL A 165 -15.36 -4.96 -11.86
CA VAL A 165 -15.36 -4.79 -10.41
C VAL A 165 -15.46 -3.31 -10.06
N ARG A 166 -16.51 -2.91 -9.33
CA ARG A 166 -16.64 -1.53 -8.86
C ARG A 166 -15.65 -1.27 -7.73
N THR A 167 -15.03 -0.09 -7.72
CA THR A 167 -14.14 0.37 -6.63
C THR A 167 -14.76 0.16 -5.22
N ALA A 168 -16.06 0.40 -5.05
CA ALA A 168 -16.75 0.21 -3.77
C ALA A 168 -16.82 -1.27 -3.31
N ASP A 169 -16.97 -2.19 -4.26
CA ASP A 169 -17.01 -3.64 -3.98
C ASP A 169 -15.60 -4.16 -3.66
N LEU A 170 -14.58 -3.61 -4.34
CA LEU A 170 -13.17 -3.87 -4.08
C LEU A 170 -12.79 -3.48 -2.65
N ARG A 171 -13.07 -2.24 -2.26
CA ARG A 171 -12.87 -1.72 -0.89
C ARG A 171 -13.51 -2.61 0.15
N THR A 172 -14.78 -2.96 -0.05
CA THR A 172 -15.53 -3.80 0.87
C THR A 172 -14.91 -5.20 0.98
N THR A 173 -14.51 -5.79 -0.13
CA THR A 173 -13.87 -7.11 -0.15
C THR A 173 -12.50 -7.09 0.54
N MET A 174 -11.66 -6.08 0.26
CA MET A 174 -10.38 -5.89 0.94
C MET A 174 -10.56 -5.81 2.46
N ALA A 175 -11.55 -5.04 2.93
CA ALA A 175 -11.81 -4.88 4.36
C ALA A 175 -12.33 -6.17 5.01
N ARG A 176 -13.21 -6.92 4.34
CA ARG A 176 -13.69 -8.21 4.84
C ARG A 176 -12.57 -9.22 4.96
N THR A 177 -11.71 -9.32 3.95
CA THR A 177 -10.56 -10.22 3.96
C THR A 177 -9.57 -9.81 5.05
N LEU A 178 -9.21 -8.53 5.14
CA LEU A 178 -8.31 -8.01 6.17
C LEU A 178 -8.86 -8.26 7.58
N TYR A 179 -10.14 -7.94 7.82
CA TYR A 179 -10.78 -8.14 9.12
C TYR A 179 -10.76 -9.60 9.53
N TRP A 180 -11.13 -10.52 8.63
CA TRP A 180 -11.10 -11.95 8.91
C TRP A 180 -9.69 -12.47 9.15
N SER A 181 -8.72 -12.10 8.32
CA SER A 181 -7.35 -12.57 8.47
C SER A 181 -6.70 -12.08 9.76
N VAL A 182 -7.02 -10.87 10.23
CA VAL A 182 -6.43 -10.32 11.46
C VAL A 182 -7.15 -10.78 12.72
N THR A 183 -8.47 -10.90 12.69
CA THR A 183 -9.28 -11.14 13.89
C THR A 183 -9.82 -12.56 14.01
N GLY A 184 -9.76 -13.36 12.95
CA GLY A 184 -10.43 -14.66 12.86
C GLY A 184 -11.95 -14.59 12.74
N ARG A 185 -12.54 -13.39 12.66
CA ARG A 185 -14.00 -13.17 12.66
C ARG A 185 -14.52 -12.82 11.27
N HIS A 186 -15.70 -13.34 10.93
CA HIS A 186 -16.43 -12.88 9.76
C HIS A 186 -17.30 -11.67 10.10
N VAL A 187 -17.40 -10.75 9.14
CA VAL A 187 -18.37 -9.67 9.20
C VAL A 187 -19.73 -10.23 8.80
N SER A 188 -20.66 -10.29 9.75
CA SER A 188 -22.05 -10.62 9.47
C SER A 188 -22.59 -9.70 8.39
N PRO A 189 -23.24 -10.22 7.33
CA PRO A 189 -23.85 -9.36 6.32
C PRO A 189 -24.91 -8.47 7.00
N PRO A 190 -25.03 -7.18 6.62
CA PRO A 190 -26.16 -6.39 7.05
C PRO A 190 -27.46 -7.08 6.59
N PRO A 191 -28.55 -7.01 7.37
CA PRO A 191 -29.82 -7.63 6.99
C PRO A 191 -30.24 -7.12 5.59
N PRO A 192 -30.86 -7.98 4.76
CA PRO A 192 -31.22 -7.61 3.40
C PRO A 192 -32.06 -6.33 3.41
N ARG A 193 -31.64 -5.34 2.61
CA ARG A 193 -32.43 -4.12 2.40
C ARG A 193 -33.79 -4.57 1.84
N ARG A 194 -34.85 -4.36 2.62
CA ARG A 194 -36.22 -4.58 2.15
C ARG A 194 -36.39 -3.78 0.86
N SER A 195 -36.54 -4.46 -0.27
CA SER A 195 -36.93 -3.82 -1.51
C SER A 195 -38.28 -3.16 -1.27
N SER A 196 -38.33 -1.83 -1.24
CA SER A 196 -39.59 -1.12 -1.36
C SER A 196 -40.12 -1.41 -2.76
N ARG A 197 -41.00 -2.42 -2.87
CA ARG A 197 -41.84 -2.57 -4.05
C ARG A 197 -42.66 -1.28 -4.17
N ARG A 198 -42.43 -0.53 -5.25
CA ARG A 198 -43.41 0.37 -5.84
C ARG A 198 -43.61 -0.10 -7.27
#